data_AF-A0A842RI98-F1
#
_entry.id   AF-A0A842RI98-F1
#
_cell.length_a   1.000
_cell.length_b   1.000
_cell.length_c   1.000
_cell.angle_alpha   90.00
_cell.angle_beta   90.00
_cell.angle_gamma   90.00
#
_symmetry.space_group_name_H-M   'P 1'
#
loop_
_entity.id
_entity.type
_entity.pdbx_description
1 polymer ?
#
loop_
_entity_poly.entity_id
_entity_poly.type
_entity_poly.pdbx_seq_one_letter_code
_entity_poly.pdbx_strand_id
1 'polypeptide(L)'
;MSKINLTTFKEAIDNILKIRNVRGLLLFTYTPYIGCDKSILLIDEERNIVIDRFIKIKKKYPIKISNTFPGLRALKRNDRKRPIWSSIVINQGKITNCCCREGIYDANTCHYCGCTPAIETYMLEQLKPLAIIDYLKFLLGG
;
A
#
# COMPACT_ATOMS: atom_id res chain seq x y z
N MET A 1 -7.93 -1.22 2.63
CA MET A 1 -8.98 -2.03 1.98
C MET A 1 -9.07 -3.39 2.64
N SER A 2 -10.19 -3.72 3.27
CA SER A 2 -10.49 -5.08 3.76
C SER A 2 -11.68 -5.66 2.98
N LYS A 3 -12.08 -6.90 3.27
CA LYS A 3 -13.30 -7.51 2.71
C LYS A 3 -14.55 -6.63 2.86
N ILE A 4 -14.66 -5.93 4.00
CA ILE A 4 -15.81 -5.07 4.32
C ILE A 4 -16.00 -3.96 3.27
N ASN A 5 -14.90 -3.47 2.68
CA ASN A 5 -14.95 -2.30 1.81
C ASN A 5 -14.93 -2.65 0.31
N LEU A 6 -15.01 -3.93 -0.07
CA LEU A 6 -14.82 -4.38 -1.46
C LEU A 6 -15.80 -3.74 -2.46
N THR A 7 -17.01 -3.43 -2.02
CA THR A 7 -18.07 -2.84 -2.86
C THR A 7 -18.12 -1.33 -2.79
N THR A 8 -17.73 -0.73 -1.66
CA THR A 8 -17.94 0.70 -1.38
C THR A 8 -16.72 1.57 -1.66
N PHE A 9 -15.52 0.99 -1.81
CA PHE A 9 -14.32 1.80 -1.79
C PHE A 9 -14.14 2.76 -2.96
N LYS A 10 -14.70 2.43 -4.13
CA LYS A 10 -14.60 3.30 -5.30
C LYS A 10 -15.29 4.63 -5.02
N GLU A 11 -16.49 4.56 -4.45
CA GLU A 11 -17.27 5.72 -4.04
C GLU A 11 -16.51 6.51 -2.96
N ALA A 12 -15.95 5.83 -1.97
CA ALA A 12 -15.13 6.49 -0.94
C ALA A 12 -13.94 7.25 -1.54
N ILE A 13 -13.21 6.64 -2.48
CA ILE A 13 -12.10 7.31 -3.18
C ILE A 13 -12.58 8.52 -3.98
N ASP A 14 -13.64 8.35 -4.79
CA ASP A 14 -14.19 9.45 -5.59
C ASP A 14 -14.68 10.61 -4.69
N ASN A 15 -15.26 10.31 -3.53
CA ASN A 15 -15.68 11.32 -2.56
C ASN A 15 -14.49 12.04 -1.91
N ILE A 16 -13.46 11.29 -1.51
CA ILE A 16 -12.25 11.90 -0.91
C ILE A 16 -11.53 12.79 -1.94
N LEU A 17 -11.46 12.39 -3.21
CA LEU A 17 -10.82 13.18 -4.26
C LEU A 17 -11.55 14.50 -4.58
N LYS A 18 -12.83 14.64 -4.20
CA LYS A 18 -13.58 15.90 -4.33
C LYS A 18 -13.30 16.89 -3.19
N ILE A 19 -12.64 16.46 -2.11
CA ILE A 19 -12.30 17.34 -0.99
C ILE A 19 -11.25 18.35 -1.47
N ARG A 20 -11.58 19.64 -1.41
CA ARG A 20 -10.81 20.76 -2.00
C ARG A 20 -9.31 20.71 -1.71
N ASN A 21 -8.93 20.33 -0.49
CA ASN A 21 -7.54 20.38 -0.02
C ASN A 21 -6.82 19.02 -0.09
N VAL A 22 -7.46 17.96 -0.60
CA VAL A 22 -6.83 16.66 -0.76
C VAL A 22 -6.05 16.64 -2.09
N ARG A 23 -4.73 16.64 -1.98
CA ARG A 23 -3.82 16.64 -3.15
C ARG A 23 -3.57 15.25 -3.71
N GLY A 24 -3.67 14.21 -2.89
CA GLY A 24 -3.65 12.84 -3.36
C GLY A 24 -3.91 11.81 -2.28
N LEU A 25 -3.94 10.55 -2.69
CA LEU A 25 -4.27 9.40 -1.87
C LEU A 25 -3.24 8.29 -2.08
N LEU A 26 -2.77 7.76 -0.96
CA LEU A 26 -2.07 6.49 -0.93
C LEU A 26 -3.06 5.40 -0.55
N LEU A 27 -3.25 4.43 -1.44
CA LEU A 27 -4.14 3.30 -1.23
C LEU A 27 -3.34 2.13 -0.66
N PHE A 28 -3.90 1.45 0.35
CA PHE A 28 -3.33 0.22 0.91
C PHE A 28 -4.43 -0.78 1.26
N THR A 29 -4.08 -2.06 1.29
CA THR A 29 -4.97 -3.12 1.78
C THR A 29 -4.77 -3.31 3.28
N TYR A 30 -5.70 -4.01 3.90
CA TYR A 30 -5.66 -4.31 5.31
C TYR A 30 -4.40 -5.11 5.67
N THR A 31 -3.82 -4.85 6.84
CA THR A 31 -2.68 -5.61 7.38
C THR A 31 -3.16 -6.25 8.68
N PRO A 32 -3.10 -7.58 8.83
CA PRO A 32 -3.50 -8.23 10.07
C PRO A 32 -2.53 -7.86 11.19
N TYR A 33 -3.02 -7.17 12.21
CA TYR A 33 -2.26 -6.94 13.45
C TYR A 33 -2.72 -7.90 14.55
N ILE A 34 -1.95 -7.98 15.63
CA ILE A 34 -2.29 -8.80 16.81
C ILE A 34 -3.67 -8.37 17.35
N GLY A 35 -4.54 -9.35 17.60
CA GLY A 35 -5.89 -9.13 18.13
C GLY A 35 -6.93 -8.68 17.09
N CYS A 36 -6.57 -8.63 15.81
CA CYS A 36 -7.50 -8.26 14.75
C CYS A 36 -8.41 -9.41 14.30
N ASP A 37 -9.61 -9.04 13.86
CA ASP A 37 -10.52 -9.95 13.19
C ASP A 37 -9.90 -10.42 11.86
N LYS A 38 -9.67 -11.73 11.74
CA LYS A 38 -9.12 -12.35 10.53
C LYS A 38 -10.17 -12.52 9.43
N SER A 39 -11.47 -12.45 9.76
CA SER A 39 -12.57 -12.60 8.80
C SER A 39 -12.53 -11.54 7.71
N ILE A 40 -11.95 -10.37 7.99
CA ILE A 40 -11.88 -9.22 7.08
C ILE A 40 -10.64 -9.23 6.18
N LEU A 41 -9.75 -10.21 6.34
CA LEU A 41 -8.55 -10.37 5.51
C LEU A 41 -8.92 -10.70 4.08
N LEU A 42 -8.17 -10.11 3.14
CA LEU A 42 -8.24 -10.46 1.74
C LEU A 42 -7.33 -11.67 1.49
N ILE A 43 -7.89 -12.76 0.97
CA ILE A 43 -7.07 -13.86 0.45
C ILE A 43 -6.38 -13.43 -0.85
N ASP A 44 -5.51 -14.28 -1.40
CA ASP A 44 -4.65 -13.92 -2.53
C ASP A 44 -5.45 -13.49 -3.77
N GLU A 45 -6.52 -14.21 -4.12
CA GLU A 45 -7.39 -13.88 -5.24
C GLU A 45 -8.10 -12.54 -5.03
N GLU A 46 -8.66 -12.32 -3.84
CA GLU A 46 -9.36 -11.07 -3.50
C GLU A 46 -8.41 -9.88 -3.47
N ARG A 47 -7.22 -10.06 -2.90
CA ARG A 47 -6.15 -9.06 -2.88
C ARG A 47 -5.76 -8.69 -4.31
N ASN A 48 -5.58 -9.67 -5.19
CA ASN A 48 -5.25 -9.44 -6.59
C ASN A 48 -6.34 -8.64 -7.31
N ILE A 49 -7.61 -8.96 -7.09
CA ILE A 49 -8.76 -8.21 -7.63
C ILE A 49 -8.75 -6.77 -7.13
N VAL A 50 -8.52 -6.54 -5.83
CA VAL A 50 -8.44 -5.20 -5.25
C VAL A 50 -7.30 -4.39 -5.86
N ILE A 51 -6.12 -5.00 -6.01
CA ILE A 51 -4.95 -4.33 -6.58
C ILE A 51 -5.16 -4.01 -8.05
N ASP A 52 -5.82 -4.87 -8.82
CA ASP A 52 -6.19 -4.56 -10.21
C ASP A 52 -7.12 -3.36 -10.30
N ARG A 53 -8.03 -3.21 -9.32
CA ARG A 53 -8.87 -2.02 -9.22
C ARG A 53 -8.06 -0.79 -8.82
N PHE A 54 -7.08 -0.90 -7.91
CA PHE A 54 -6.15 0.20 -7.60
C PHE A 54 -5.37 0.64 -8.83
N ILE A 55 -4.89 -0.30 -9.65
CA ILE A 55 -4.20 0.01 -10.90
C ILE A 55 -5.14 0.77 -11.86
N LYS A 56 -6.40 0.35 -11.99
CA LYS A 56 -7.40 1.06 -12.80
C LYS A 56 -7.65 2.48 -12.27
N ILE A 57 -7.73 2.65 -10.95
CA ILE A 57 -7.90 3.96 -10.30
C ILE A 57 -6.68 4.86 -10.51
N LYS A 58 -5.45 4.33 -10.35
CA LYS A 58 -4.20 5.04 -10.66
C LYS A 58 -4.16 5.48 -12.13
N LYS A 59 -4.61 4.64 -13.07
CA LYS A 59 -4.74 5.03 -14.49
C LYS A 59 -5.73 6.18 -14.70
N LYS A 60 -6.87 6.16 -13.99
CA LYS A 60 -7.88 7.23 -14.05
C LYS A 60 -7.39 8.53 -13.44
N TYR A 61 -6.63 8.46 -12.35
CA TYR A 61 -6.17 9.61 -11.57
C TYR A 61 -4.64 9.55 -11.32
N PRO A 62 -3.80 9.68 -12.36
CA PRO A 62 -2.38 9.37 -12.29
C PRO A 62 -1.58 10.27 -11.34
N ILE A 63 -2.01 11.50 -11.10
CA ILE A 63 -1.34 12.47 -10.23
C ILE A 63 -1.93 12.46 -8.81
N LYS A 64 -3.22 12.11 -8.68
CA LYS A 64 -3.91 12.09 -7.38
C LYS A 64 -3.73 10.79 -6.60
N ILE A 65 -3.28 9.71 -7.24
CA ILE A 65 -3.01 8.44 -6.55
C ILE A 65 -1.50 8.28 -6.44
N SER A 66 -0.97 8.36 -5.23
CA SER A 66 0.48 8.40 -5.01
C SER A 66 1.15 7.04 -5.14
N ASN A 67 0.39 5.94 -5.10
CA ASN A 67 0.93 4.61 -5.41
C ASN A 67 1.60 4.61 -6.77
N THR A 68 2.78 3.98 -6.85
CA THR A 68 3.48 3.80 -8.13
C THR A 68 2.96 2.55 -8.85
N PHE A 69 3.00 2.52 -10.17
CA PHE A 69 2.67 1.28 -10.90
C PHE A 69 3.57 0.09 -10.51
N PRO A 70 4.91 0.26 -10.37
CA PRO A 70 5.77 -0.79 -9.83
C PRO A 70 5.37 -1.23 -8.41
N GLY A 71 5.00 -0.29 -7.53
CA GLY A 71 4.56 -0.59 -6.17
C GLY A 71 3.29 -1.44 -6.13
N LEU A 72 2.26 -1.06 -6.88
CA LEU A 72 1.03 -1.86 -7.00
C LEU A 72 1.30 -3.26 -7.56
N ARG A 73 2.16 -3.39 -8.57
CA ARG A 73 2.55 -4.70 -9.11
C ARG A 73 3.34 -5.53 -8.11
N ALA A 74 4.23 -4.92 -7.34
CA ALA A 74 4.99 -5.61 -6.29
C ALA A 74 4.09 -6.08 -5.15
N LEU A 75 3.09 -5.29 -4.76
CA LEU A 75 2.07 -5.69 -3.80
C LEU A 75 1.26 -6.89 -4.31
N LYS A 76 0.93 -6.91 -5.62
CA LYS A 76 0.18 -8.01 -6.25
C LYS A 76 0.96 -9.32 -6.21
N ARG A 77 2.22 -9.30 -6.68
CA ARG A 77 3.07 -10.50 -6.71
C ARG A 77 3.42 -11.00 -5.31
N ASN A 78 3.50 -10.09 -4.35
CA ASN A 78 3.75 -10.40 -2.94
C ASN A 78 5.08 -11.17 -2.66
N ASP A 79 5.98 -11.19 -3.63
CA ASP A 79 7.20 -11.99 -3.74
C ASP A 79 8.46 -11.30 -3.19
N ARG A 80 8.31 -10.08 -2.68
CA ARG A 80 9.42 -9.30 -2.14
C ARG A 80 10.10 -9.99 -0.96
N LYS A 81 11.42 -9.84 -0.89
CA LYS A 81 12.19 -10.19 0.31
C LYS A 81 11.76 -9.30 1.48
N ARG A 82 11.66 -9.90 2.66
CA ARG A 82 11.27 -9.24 3.90
C ARG A 82 12.34 -9.58 4.97
N PRO A 83 12.58 -8.69 5.95
CA PRO A 83 12.00 -7.36 6.07
C PRO A 83 12.54 -6.39 5.01
N ILE A 84 11.81 -5.30 4.76
CA ILE A 84 12.26 -4.23 3.85
C ILE A 84 13.18 -3.31 4.66
N TRP A 85 14.47 -3.29 4.36
CA TRP A 85 15.45 -2.51 5.13
C TRP A 85 15.30 -1.00 4.95
N SER A 86 14.78 -0.55 3.79
CA SER A 86 14.40 0.85 3.55
C SER A 86 13.12 1.27 4.28
N SER A 87 12.51 0.40 5.09
CA SER A 87 11.32 0.67 5.88
C SER A 87 11.63 0.39 7.35
N ILE A 88 12.26 1.37 8.00
CA ILE A 88 12.59 1.36 9.42
C ILE A 88 11.52 2.14 10.17
N VAL A 89 11.07 1.60 11.29
CA VAL A 89 10.00 2.18 12.10
C VAL A 89 10.44 2.22 13.56
N ILE A 90 9.97 3.24 14.26
CA ILE A 90 10.21 3.42 15.70
C ILE A 90 8.87 3.34 16.40
N ASN A 91 8.75 2.42 17.36
CA ASN A 91 7.58 2.31 18.22
C ASN A 91 8.03 2.11 19.66
N GLN A 92 7.54 2.97 20.56
CA GLN A 92 7.90 2.93 21.99
C GLN A 92 9.43 2.93 22.23
N GLY A 93 10.18 3.70 21.44
CA GLY A 93 11.64 3.79 21.54
C GLY A 93 12.42 2.60 20.97
N LYS A 94 11.72 1.57 20.45
CA LYS A 94 12.35 0.44 19.77
C LYS A 94 12.38 0.65 18.26
N ILE A 95 13.56 0.46 17.67
CA ILE A 95 13.76 0.47 16.22
C ILE A 95 13.53 -0.95 15.69
N THR A 96 12.65 -1.10 14.71
CA THR A 96 12.45 -2.36 13.99
C THR A 96 12.51 -2.13 12.48
N ASN A 97 12.98 -3.14 11.74
CA ASN A 97 12.77 -3.19 10.30
C ASN A 97 11.35 -3.72 10.08
N CYS A 98 10.52 -3.03 9.27
CA CYS A 98 9.21 -3.45 8.76
C CYS A 98 8.67 -4.74 9.43
N CYS A 99 7.88 -4.71 10.49
CA CYS A 99 6.65 -3.92 10.72
C CYS A 99 6.75 -2.95 11.92
N CYS A 100 5.79 -2.02 12.05
CA CYS A 100 5.69 -0.97 13.09
C CYS A 100 5.58 -1.44 14.53
N ARG A 101 5.56 -2.76 14.76
CA ARG A 101 5.47 -3.35 16.09
C ARG A 101 6.28 -4.65 16.13
N GLU A 102 7.04 -4.78 17.21
CA GLU A 102 7.73 -6.00 17.58
C GLU A 102 6.73 -7.16 17.73
N GLY A 103 7.10 -8.37 17.32
CA GLY A 103 6.23 -9.56 17.40
C GLY A 103 5.17 -9.69 16.29
N ILE A 104 5.05 -8.72 15.38
CA ILE A 104 4.14 -8.77 14.22
C ILE A 104 4.84 -9.30 12.96
N TYR A 105 6.17 -9.34 12.98
CA TYR A 105 6.97 -9.87 11.90
C TYR A 105 6.96 -11.40 11.92
N ASP A 106 5.93 -12.00 11.32
CA ASP A 106 5.84 -13.43 11.06
C ASP A 106 5.43 -13.69 9.61
N ALA A 107 5.70 -14.89 9.10
CA ALA A 107 5.46 -15.26 7.71
C ALA A 107 3.98 -15.09 7.30
N ASN A 108 3.05 -15.40 8.19
CA ASN A 108 1.62 -15.34 7.93
C ASN A 108 1.15 -13.87 7.86
N THR A 109 1.51 -13.06 8.84
CA THR A 109 1.20 -11.61 8.82
C THR A 109 1.82 -10.93 7.61
N CYS A 110 3.07 -11.26 7.30
CA CYS A 110 3.79 -10.72 6.15
C CYS A 110 3.13 -11.11 4.83
N HIS A 111 2.64 -12.34 4.71
CA HIS A 111 1.95 -12.83 3.52
C HIS A 111 0.66 -12.03 3.27
N TYR A 112 -0.13 -11.75 4.31
CA TYR A 112 -1.36 -10.94 4.21
C TYR A 112 -1.14 -9.42 4.35
N CYS A 113 0.11 -8.96 4.45
CA CYS A 113 0.42 -7.55 4.69
C CYS A 113 0.07 -6.67 3.49
N GLY A 114 -0.81 -5.70 3.74
CA GLY A 114 -1.30 -4.74 2.76
C GLY A 114 -0.61 -3.38 2.77
N CYS A 115 0.41 -3.18 3.60
CA CYS A 115 1.09 -1.91 3.80
C CYS A 115 1.84 -1.46 2.53
N THR A 116 1.26 -0.50 1.80
CA THR A 116 1.90 0.09 0.62
C THR A 116 2.99 1.11 0.93
N PRO A 117 2.99 1.90 2.03
CA PRO A 117 4.13 2.77 2.34
C PRO A 117 5.48 2.06 2.29
N ALA A 118 5.59 0.87 2.89
CA ALA A 118 6.81 0.08 2.89
C ALA A 118 7.18 -0.46 1.49
N ILE A 119 6.17 -0.73 0.64
CA ILE A 119 6.39 -1.10 -0.76
C ILE A 119 6.94 0.09 -1.56
N GLU A 120 6.37 1.27 -1.35
CA GLU A 120 6.75 2.48 -2.07
C GLU A 120 8.19 2.88 -1.73
N THR A 121 8.61 2.81 -0.46
CA THR A 121 10.01 3.00 -0.07
C THR A 121 10.94 1.95 -0.67
N TYR A 122 10.51 0.69 -0.72
CA TYR A 122 11.26 -0.38 -1.41
C TYR A 122 11.40 -0.13 -2.91
N MET A 123 10.39 0.42 -3.58
CA MET A 123 10.50 0.76 -5.01
C MET A 123 11.48 1.91 -5.26
N LEU A 124 11.55 2.88 -4.35
CA LEU A 124 12.53 3.98 -4.38
C LEU A 124 13.95 3.45 -4.21
N GLU A 125 14.15 2.58 -3.22
CA GLU A 125 15.43 1.92 -2.95
C GLU A 125 15.95 1.17 -4.18
N GLN A 126 15.06 0.47 -4.89
CA GLN A 126 15.39 -0.28 -6.09
C GLN A 126 15.62 0.61 -7.33
N LEU A 127 15.56 1.94 -7.17
CA LEU A 127 15.73 2.96 -8.21
C LEU A 127 14.94 2.65 -9.49
N LYS A 128 13.73 2.09 -9.36
CA LYS A 128 12.93 1.71 -10.53
C LYS A 128 12.55 2.99 -11.29
N PRO A 129 12.95 3.16 -12.58
CA PRO A 129 12.77 4.43 -13.29
C PRO A 129 11.31 4.88 -13.34
N LEU A 130 10.38 3.94 -13.54
CA LEU A 130 8.94 4.24 -13.55
C LEU A 130 8.42 4.70 -12.18
N ALA A 131 8.98 4.19 -11.09
CA ALA A 131 8.60 4.65 -9.75
C ALA A 131 9.10 6.09 -9.54
N ILE A 132 10.35 6.39 -9.88
CA ILE A 132 10.93 7.75 -9.80
C ILE A 132 10.07 8.76 -10.59
N ILE A 133 9.70 8.41 -11.82
CA ILE A 133 8.84 9.26 -12.64
C ILE A 133 7.47 9.49 -11.97
N ASP A 134 6.85 8.46 -11.42
CA ASP A 134 5.57 8.59 -10.72
C ASP A 134 5.68 9.48 -9.48
N TYR A 135 6.79 9.42 -8.73
CA TYR A 135 7.03 10.31 -7.59
C TYR A 135 7.25 11.76 -8.02
N LEU A 136 8.04 12.00 -9.08
CA LEU A 136 8.26 13.35 -9.60
C LEU A 136 6.95 13.99 -10.08
N LYS A 137 6.06 13.23 -10.72
CA LYS A 137 4.72 13.72 -11.12
C LYS A 137 3.91 14.21 -9.92
N PHE A 138 4.03 13.54 -8.78
CA PHE A 138 3.35 13.96 -7.55
C PHE A 138 3.91 15.28 -7.01
N LEU A 139 5.23 15.47 -7.06
CA LEU A 139 5.87 16.72 -6.63
C LEU A 139 5.58 17.90 -7.57
N LEU A 140 5.48 17.66 -8.87
CA LEU A 140 5.27 18.70 -9.89
C LEU A 140 3.79 19.06 -10.12
N GLY A 141 2.86 18.17 -9.77
CA GLY A 141 1.42 18.33 -10.00
C GLY A 141 0.58 18.48 -8.73
N GLY A 142 1.21 18.71 -7.58
CA GLY A 142 0.61 18.80 -6.25
C GLY A 142 0.34 20.21 -5.77
#